data_AF-A0A931VJG3-F1
#
_entry.id   AF-A0A931VJG3-F1
#
_cell.length_a   1.000
_cell.length_b   1.000
_cell.length_c   1.000
_cell.angle_alpha   90.00
_cell.angle_beta   90.00
_cell.angle_gamma   90.00
#
_symmetry.space_group_name_H-M   'P 1'
#
loop_
_entity.id
_entity.type
_entity.pdbx_description
1 polymer ?
#
loop_
_entity_poly.entity_id
_entity_poly.type
_entity_poly.pdbx_seq_one_letter_code
_entity_poly.pdbx_strand_id
1 'polypeptide(L)'
;MSKTLNNLHYFEISKNNQEKLLDDFYVFDEKNPDLDKYIKNTKEIKNILITIRTLQSKKEKPAVIDKYFLELSKIIGKYSNCSEFACFISACDNFIDKAKSEIDLLKKITEKYFAKRVLNEMVPEEWVQAILDTNSSRKKGKCGENKLISILKKQEFKEVFDWDDFSKTDYCVVKFSKKFSLKNVRKNLGIKIKTKKQNKILDLIIKAKDKILLCEAKHLNTGGGAQDGSISELIEILGLREKNGVSYISFLDGKYSNILLGENGHGDKITAQRKEIKKYLTNNPNNYWVNTVGFTRLIADLK
;
A
#
# COMPACT_ATOMS: atom_id res chain seq x y z
N MET A 1 -32.99 -0.62 16.99
CA MET A 1 -31.90 0.03 16.24
C MET A 1 -30.84 0.45 17.26
N SER A 2 -29.62 -0.07 17.16
CA SER A 2 -28.51 0.44 17.97
C SER A 2 -28.30 1.92 17.61
N LYS A 3 -28.36 2.82 18.59
CA LYS A 3 -28.09 4.24 18.34
C LYS A 3 -26.58 4.36 18.19
N THR A 4 -26.10 4.72 17.00
CA THR A 4 -24.67 5.03 16.78
C THR A 4 -24.22 6.00 17.87
N LEU A 5 -23.17 5.63 18.61
CA LEU A 5 -22.67 6.43 19.72
C LEU A 5 -21.77 7.57 19.21
N ASN A 6 -21.36 8.46 20.12
CA ASN A 6 -20.45 9.56 19.80
C ASN A 6 -19.12 9.03 19.20
N ASN A 7 -18.48 9.73 18.28
CA ASN A 7 -17.20 9.31 17.69
C ASN A 7 -16.10 9.03 18.73
N LEU A 8 -16.09 9.77 19.84
CA LEU A 8 -15.18 9.56 20.98
C LEU A 8 -15.36 8.18 21.61
N HIS A 9 -16.55 7.60 21.57
CA HIS A 9 -16.78 6.24 22.05
C HIS A 9 -15.99 5.21 21.23
N TYR A 10 -16.08 5.28 19.90
CA TYR A 10 -15.35 4.36 19.01
C TYR A 10 -13.84 4.62 19.03
N PHE A 11 -13.43 5.86 19.27
CA PHE A 11 -12.03 6.20 19.51
C PHE A 11 -11.50 5.55 20.78
N GLU A 12 -12.23 5.61 21.90
CA GLU A 12 -11.84 4.96 23.15
C GLU A 12 -11.84 3.42 23.02
N ILE A 13 -12.79 2.83 22.29
CA ILE A 13 -12.73 1.40 21.95
C ILE A 13 -11.43 1.09 21.20
N SER A 14 -11.06 1.89 20.21
CA SER A 14 -9.81 1.69 19.46
C SER A 14 -8.57 1.85 20.34
N LYS A 15 -8.59 2.82 21.27
CA LYS A 15 -7.51 3.03 22.24
C LYS A 15 -7.33 1.81 23.17
N ASN A 16 -8.44 1.26 23.67
CA ASN A 16 -8.42 0.21 24.68
C ASN A 16 -8.28 -1.20 24.09
N ASN A 17 -8.35 -1.35 22.77
CA ASN A 17 -8.21 -2.65 22.09
C ASN A 17 -7.10 -2.55 21.05
N GLN A 18 -5.92 -3.08 21.39
CA GLN A 18 -4.74 -3.00 20.54
C GLN A 18 -4.88 -3.87 19.27
N GLU A 19 -4.29 -3.39 18.18
CA GLU A 19 -4.05 -4.19 16.98
C GLU A 19 -3.14 -5.36 17.28
N LYS A 20 -3.40 -6.48 16.60
CA LYS A 20 -2.54 -7.66 16.68
C LYS A 20 -1.15 -7.35 16.13
N LEU A 21 -0.13 -7.94 16.75
CA LEU A 21 1.25 -7.81 16.27
C LEU A 21 1.48 -8.60 14.97
N LEU A 22 0.74 -9.70 14.82
CA LEU A 22 0.69 -10.54 13.63
C LEU A 22 -0.77 -10.69 13.22
N ASP A 23 -1.09 -10.24 12.02
CA ASP A 23 -2.44 -10.29 11.45
C ASP A 23 -2.38 -10.95 10.08
N ASP A 24 -3.11 -12.05 9.95
CA ASP A 24 -3.11 -12.94 8.79
C ASP A 24 -3.51 -12.23 7.49
N PHE A 25 -4.23 -11.11 7.55
CA PHE A 25 -4.49 -10.26 6.37
C PHE A 25 -3.21 -9.69 5.73
N TYR A 26 -2.12 -9.65 6.48
CA TYR A 26 -0.84 -9.08 6.07
C TYR A 26 0.33 -10.08 6.12
N VAL A 27 0.04 -11.36 6.33
CA VAL A 27 1.00 -12.46 6.28
C VAL A 27 1.02 -13.03 4.86
N PHE A 28 2.23 -13.18 4.31
CA PHE A 28 2.49 -13.76 2.99
C PHE A 28 3.67 -14.73 3.12
N ASP A 29 3.45 -15.83 3.82
CA ASP A 29 4.42 -16.86 4.19
C ASP A 29 4.46 -18.04 3.22
N GLU A 30 3.44 -18.16 2.37
CA GLU A 30 3.41 -19.11 1.26
C GLU A 30 4.52 -18.82 0.22
N LYS A 31 5.11 -19.89 -0.32
CA LYS A 31 6.06 -19.79 -1.44
C LYS A 31 5.38 -19.11 -2.63
N ASN A 32 6.15 -18.32 -3.37
CA ASN A 32 5.59 -17.68 -4.55
C ASN A 32 5.23 -18.74 -5.62
N PRO A 33 4.00 -18.76 -6.16
CA PRO A 33 3.60 -19.75 -7.15
C PRO A 33 4.39 -19.66 -8.46
N ASP A 34 5.03 -18.52 -8.74
CA ASP A 34 5.87 -18.29 -9.91
C ASP A 34 7.38 -18.38 -9.59
N LEU A 35 7.79 -18.92 -8.42
CA LEU A 35 9.19 -18.94 -7.96
C LEU A 35 10.16 -19.53 -8.98
N ASP A 36 9.81 -20.64 -9.62
CA ASP A 36 10.64 -21.28 -10.66
C ASP A 36 10.91 -20.35 -11.85
N LYS A 37 9.94 -19.51 -12.22
CA LYS A 37 10.09 -18.53 -13.31
C LYS A 37 11.08 -17.44 -12.92
N TYR A 38 11.04 -16.99 -11.66
CA TYR A 38 12.01 -16.03 -11.12
C TYR A 38 13.42 -16.61 -11.08
N ILE A 39 13.57 -17.85 -10.63
CA ILE A 39 14.87 -18.54 -10.58
C ILE A 39 15.43 -18.70 -11.99
N LYS A 40 14.62 -19.21 -12.93
CA LYS A 40 15.03 -19.38 -14.33
C LYS A 40 15.48 -18.07 -14.96
N ASN A 41 14.68 -17.01 -14.82
CA ASN A 41 15.03 -15.70 -15.38
C ASN A 41 16.30 -15.11 -14.74
N THR A 42 16.48 -15.30 -13.42
CA THR A 42 17.69 -14.85 -12.71
C THR A 42 18.94 -15.60 -13.20
N LYS A 43 18.84 -16.92 -13.44
CA LYS A 43 19.91 -17.72 -14.05
C LYS A 43 20.26 -17.21 -15.45
N GLU A 44 19.26 -16.95 -16.29
CA GLU A 44 19.48 -16.40 -17.65
C GLU A 44 20.18 -15.03 -17.62
N ILE A 45 19.74 -14.11 -16.75
CA ILE A 45 20.40 -12.81 -16.55
C ILE A 45 21.87 -13.00 -16.14
N LYS A 46 22.15 -13.88 -15.18
CA LYS A 46 23.53 -14.16 -14.74
C LYS A 46 24.39 -14.72 -15.85
N ASN A 47 23.88 -15.68 -16.62
CA ASN A 47 24.61 -16.29 -17.73
C ASN A 47 24.98 -15.25 -18.79
N ILE A 48 24.07 -14.33 -19.13
CA ILE A 48 24.36 -13.24 -20.06
C ILE A 48 25.40 -12.29 -19.48
N LEU A 49 25.29 -11.90 -18.20
CA LEU A 49 26.26 -11.04 -17.53
C LEU A 49 27.67 -11.66 -17.47
N ILE A 50 27.76 -12.95 -17.15
CA ILE A 50 29.01 -13.73 -17.18
C ILE A 50 29.58 -13.71 -18.59
N THR A 51 28.75 -13.99 -19.60
CA THR A 51 29.16 -14.00 -21.01
C THR A 51 29.72 -12.64 -21.43
N ILE A 52 29.03 -11.54 -21.12
CA ILE A 52 29.50 -10.17 -21.40
C ILE A 52 30.89 -9.96 -20.77
N ARG A 53 31.06 -10.25 -19.49
CA ARG A 53 32.34 -10.06 -18.78
C ARG A 53 33.46 -10.92 -19.36
N THR A 54 33.16 -12.16 -19.74
CA THR A 54 34.14 -13.06 -20.37
C THR A 54 34.57 -12.54 -21.74
N LEU A 55 33.63 -12.09 -22.58
CA LEU A 55 33.94 -11.52 -23.90
C LEU A 55 34.77 -10.24 -23.78
N GLN A 56 34.44 -9.35 -22.82
CA GLN A 56 35.23 -8.15 -22.53
C GLN A 56 36.65 -8.49 -22.09
N SER A 57 36.80 -9.49 -21.20
CA SER A 57 38.11 -9.93 -20.69
C SER A 57 38.98 -10.53 -21.80
N LYS A 58 38.35 -11.19 -22.79
CA LYS A 58 38.99 -11.72 -24.00
C LYS A 58 39.24 -10.66 -25.08
N LYS A 59 38.87 -9.40 -24.85
CA LYS A 59 38.97 -8.28 -25.82
C LYS A 59 38.26 -8.59 -27.14
N GLU A 60 37.11 -9.24 -27.07
CA GLU A 60 36.28 -9.54 -28.23
C GLU A 60 35.74 -8.27 -28.91
N LYS A 61 35.31 -8.41 -30.16
CA LYS A 61 34.80 -7.28 -30.95
C LYS A 61 33.60 -6.62 -30.25
N PRO A 62 33.55 -5.28 -30.13
CA PRO A 62 32.43 -4.57 -29.49
C PRO A 62 31.06 -4.95 -30.06
N ALA A 63 30.96 -5.16 -31.38
CA ALA A 63 29.73 -5.58 -32.04
C ALA A 63 29.21 -6.96 -31.58
N VAL A 64 30.09 -7.85 -31.09
CA VAL A 64 29.69 -9.14 -30.52
C VAL A 64 29.17 -8.95 -29.10
N ILE A 65 29.87 -8.15 -28.29
CA ILE A 65 29.47 -7.84 -26.91
C ILE A 65 28.11 -7.12 -26.89
N ASP A 66 27.89 -6.20 -27.82
CA ASP A 66 26.65 -5.43 -27.93
C ASP A 66 25.41 -6.31 -28.19
N LYS A 67 25.57 -7.46 -28.86
CA LYS A 67 24.48 -8.43 -29.03
C LYS A 67 23.99 -8.96 -27.68
N TYR A 68 24.91 -9.24 -26.76
CA TYR A 68 24.56 -9.72 -25.42
C TYR A 68 23.97 -8.62 -24.53
N PHE A 69 24.33 -7.36 -24.73
CA PHE A 69 23.62 -6.25 -24.07
C PHE A 69 22.18 -6.12 -24.57
N LEU A 70 21.94 -6.32 -25.87
CA LEU A 70 20.57 -6.36 -26.42
C LEU A 70 19.78 -7.57 -25.90
N GLU A 71 20.43 -8.71 -25.74
CA GLU A 71 19.83 -9.90 -25.13
C GLU A 71 19.47 -9.66 -23.66
N LEU A 72 20.40 -9.07 -22.89
CA LEU A 72 20.16 -8.67 -21.50
C LEU A 72 18.98 -7.70 -21.39
N SER A 73 18.90 -6.71 -22.27
CA SER A 73 17.76 -5.78 -22.32
C SER A 73 16.43 -6.50 -22.54
N LYS A 74 16.39 -7.51 -23.42
CA LYS A 74 15.18 -8.30 -23.73
C LYS A 74 14.77 -9.24 -22.60
N ILE A 75 15.74 -9.87 -21.93
CA ILE A 75 15.45 -10.86 -20.88
C ILE A 75 14.99 -10.20 -19.58
N ILE A 76 15.39 -8.94 -19.35
CA ILE A 76 14.95 -8.14 -18.22
C ILE A 76 13.46 -7.80 -18.41
N GLY A 77 12.61 -8.40 -17.59
CA GLY A 77 11.16 -8.28 -17.68
C GLY A 77 10.45 -8.58 -16.36
N LYS A 78 9.24 -9.16 -16.48
CA LYS A 78 8.31 -9.39 -15.37
C LYS A 78 8.93 -10.17 -14.20
N TYR A 79 9.82 -11.12 -14.50
CA TYR A 79 10.41 -12.04 -13.52
C TYR A 79 11.82 -11.60 -13.06
N SER A 80 12.26 -10.40 -13.41
CA SER A 80 13.64 -9.97 -13.16
C SER A 80 13.83 -9.18 -11.88
N ASN A 81 12.76 -8.68 -11.27
CA ASN A 81 12.82 -7.82 -10.09
C ASN A 81 13.31 -8.51 -8.80
N CYS A 82 13.66 -9.79 -8.89
CA CYS A 82 14.26 -10.59 -7.82
C CYS A 82 15.68 -11.07 -8.16
N SER A 83 16.25 -10.64 -9.29
CA SER A 83 17.66 -10.88 -9.60
C SER A 83 18.55 -9.88 -8.87
N GLU A 84 19.76 -10.30 -8.50
CA GLU A 84 20.73 -9.42 -7.82
C GLU A 84 21.12 -8.23 -8.71
N PHE A 85 21.15 -8.43 -10.03
CA PHE A 85 21.41 -7.36 -11.00
C PHE A 85 20.28 -6.32 -11.01
N ALA A 86 19.01 -6.74 -10.97
CA ALA A 86 17.89 -5.81 -10.85
C ALA A 86 17.90 -5.02 -9.53
N CYS A 87 18.23 -5.68 -8.42
CA CYS A 87 18.44 -4.99 -7.14
C CYS A 87 19.59 -3.97 -7.24
N PHE A 88 20.65 -4.29 -7.97
CA PHE A 88 21.76 -3.36 -8.20
C PHE A 88 21.39 -2.18 -9.10
N ILE A 89 20.54 -2.38 -10.12
CA ILE A 89 19.96 -1.27 -10.90
C ILE A 89 19.26 -0.28 -9.97
N SER A 90 18.46 -0.77 -9.02
CA SER A 90 17.82 0.08 -8.01
C SER A 90 18.83 0.78 -7.09
N ALA A 91 19.92 0.10 -6.72
CA ALA A 91 21.02 0.73 -5.96
C ALA A 91 21.77 1.81 -6.76
N CYS A 92 21.65 1.81 -8.10
CA CYS A 92 22.17 2.85 -8.99
C CYS A 92 21.16 3.98 -9.24
N ASP A 93 20.16 4.14 -8.36
CA ASP A 93 19.09 5.15 -8.49
C ASP A 93 18.36 5.10 -9.84
N ASN A 94 18.08 3.88 -10.32
CA ASN A 94 17.40 3.66 -11.58
C ASN A 94 16.30 2.60 -11.48
N PHE A 95 15.33 2.72 -12.39
CA PHE A 95 14.26 1.75 -12.56
C PHE A 95 14.64 0.73 -13.63
N ILE A 96 14.28 -0.53 -13.41
CA ILE A 96 14.53 -1.64 -14.33
C ILE A 96 14.04 -1.32 -15.75
N ASP A 97 12.82 -0.78 -15.86
CA ASP A 97 12.22 -0.47 -17.16
C ASP A 97 12.96 0.62 -17.94
N LYS A 98 13.52 1.61 -17.24
CA LYS A 98 14.35 2.64 -17.87
C LYS A 98 15.74 2.08 -18.23
N ALA A 99 16.34 1.32 -17.33
CA ALA A 99 17.66 0.72 -17.56
C ALA A 99 17.64 -0.23 -18.76
N LYS A 100 16.59 -1.04 -18.94
CA LYS A 100 16.51 -1.97 -20.08
C LYS A 100 16.23 -1.27 -21.42
N SER A 101 15.51 -0.15 -21.44
CA SER A 101 15.20 0.58 -22.68
C SER A 101 16.37 1.42 -23.19
N GLU A 102 17.26 1.84 -22.28
CA GLU A 102 18.40 2.71 -22.55
C GLU A 102 19.69 1.88 -22.57
N ILE A 103 20.09 1.36 -23.72
CA ILE A 103 21.23 0.43 -23.83
C ILE A 103 22.53 1.00 -23.26
N ASP A 104 22.82 2.29 -23.49
CA ASP A 104 24.04 2.91 -22.96
C ASP A 104 24.01 3.02 -21.43
N LEU A 105 22.83 3.22 -20.84
CA LEU A 105 22.66 3.19 -19.39
C LEU A 105 22.84 1.76 -18.87
N LEU A 106 22.27 0.75 -19.53
CA LEU A 106 22.44 -0.66 -19.18
C LEU A 106 23.92 -1.06 -19.17
N LYS A 107 24.68 -0.66 -20.19
CA LYS A 107 26.13 -0.86 -20.26
C LYS A 107 26.84 -0.24 -19.06
N LYS A 108 26.58 1.05 -18.77
CA LYS A 108 27.20 1.76 -17.64
C LYS A 108 26.89 1.12 -16.28
N ILE A 109 25.65 0.67 -16.07
CA ILE A 109 25.27 -0.03 -14.83
C ILE A 109 25.96 -1.39 -14.75
N THR A 110 26.04 -2.12 -15.85
CA THR A 110 26.71 -3.42 -15.93
C THR A 110 28.19 -3.32 -15.60
N GLU A 111 28.90 -2.31 -16.10
CA GLU A 111 30.30 -2.07 -15.72
C GLU A 111 30.45 -1.81 -14.22
N LYS A 112 29.56 -0.99 -13.64
CA LYS A 112 29.54 -0.76 -12.18
C LYS A 112 29.27 -2.04 -11.41
N TYR A 113 28.39 -2.91 -11.93
CA TYR A 113 28.09 -4.21 -11.34
C TYR A 113 29.34 -5.09 -11.32
N PHE A 114 30.03 -5.25 -12.46
CA PHE A 114 31.25 -6.04 -12.56
C PHE A 114 32.37 -5.56 -11.65
N ALA A 115 32.49 -4.24 -11.47
CA ALA A 115 33.50 -3.64 -10.60
C ALA A 115 33.24 -3.86 -9.10
N LYS A 116 31.99 -4.17 -8.70
CA LYS A 116 31.57 -4.18 -7.29
C LYS A 116 30.93 -5.50 -6.83
N ARG A 117 30.74 -6.47 -7.74
CA ARG A 117 30.03 -7.72 -7.47
C ARG A 117 30.79 -8.91 -8.03
N VAL A 118 30.70 -10.02 -7.30
CA VAL A 118 31.18 -11.32 -7.75
C VAL A 118 30.14 -11.90 -8.71
N LEU A 119 30.58 -12.37 -9.88
CA LEU A 119 29.75 -13.13 -10.79
C LEU A 119 29.92 -14.62 -10.48
N ASN A 120 28.80 -15.32 -10.37
CA ASN A 120 28.73 -16.77 -10.25
C ASN A 120 27.41 -17.26 -10.84
N GLU A 121 27.26 -18.58 -11.00
CA GLU A 121 26.08 -19.20 -11.59
C GLU A 121 25.01 -19.60 -10.54
N MET A 122 25.34 -19.47 -9.25
CA MET A 122 24.45 -19.92 -8.17
C MET A 122 23.21 -19.03 -8.11
N VAL A 123 22.03 -19.63 -8.16
CA VAL A 123 20.76 -18.95 -7.91
C VAL A 123 19.98 -19.80 -6.90
N PRO A 124 20.32 -19.70 -5.61
CA PRO A 124 19.60 -20.42 -4.56
C PRO A 124 18.15 -19.95 -4.49
N GLU A 125 17.23 -20.90 -4.34
CA GLU A 125 15.79 -20.65 -4.29
C GLU A 125 15.44 -19.69 -3.15
N GLU A 126 16.06 -19.90 -1.99
CA GLU A 126 15.84 -19.14 -0.77
C GLU A 126 16.24 -17.66 -0.93
N TRP A 127 17.22 -17.34 -1.78
CA TRP A 127 17.61 -15.94 -2.03
C TRP A 127 16.55 -15.22 -2.86
N VAL A 128 16.02 -15.90 -3.88
CA VAL A 128 14.95 -15.37 -4.73
C VAL A 128 13.67 -15.18 -3.90
N GLN A 129 13.31 -16.18 -3.09
CA GLN A 129 12.15 -16.10 -2.20
C GLN A 129 12.30 -14.97 -1.17
N ALA A 130 13.47 -14.80 -0.54
CA ALA A 130 13.69 -13.71 0.42
C ALA A 130 13.49 -12.30 -0.19
N ILE A 131 13.88 -12.11 -1.45
CA ILE A 131 13.62 -10.84 -2.16
C ILE A 131 12.12 -10.68 -2.46
N LEU A 132 11.42 -11.76 -2.82
CA LEU A 132 9.97 -11.76 -3.02
C LEU A 132 9.22 -11.41 -1.72
N ASP A 133 9.65 -11.99 -0.59
CA ASP A 133 9.08 -11.74 0.73
C ASP A 133 9.27 -10.28 1.16
N THR A 134 10.46 -9.72 0.89
CA THR A 134 10.74 -8.31 1.13
C THR A 134 9.80 -7.40 0.32
N ASN A 135 9.52 -7.78 -0.93
CA ASN A 135 8.62 -7.07 -1.83
C ASN A 135 7.12 -7.22 -1.45
N SER A 136 6.75 -8.19 -0.61
CA SER A 136 5.37 -8.40 -0.16
C SER A 136 4.76 -7.19 0.55
N SER A 137 5.61 -6.35 1.17
CA SER A 137 5.22 -5.08 1.80
C SER A 137 4.37 -4.19 0.90
N ARG A 138 4.63 -4.20 -0.42
CA ARG A 138 3.88 -3.42 -1.42
C ARG A 138 2.43 -3.88 -1.58
N LYS A 139 2.12 -5.14 -1.25
CA LYS A 139 0.77 -5.71 -1.32
C LYS A 139 -0.11 -5.25 -0.16
N LYS A 140 0.47 -4.79 0.95
CA LYS A 140 -0.23 -4.52 2.22
C LYS A 140 -1.27 -3.40 2.10
N GLY A 141 -1.06 -2.39 1.25
CA GLY A 141 -2.06 -1.36 1.01
C GLY A 141 -3.39 -1.94 0.51
N LYS A 142 -3.33 -2.84 -0.48
CA LYS A 142 -4.54 -3.50 -1.01
C LYS A 142 -5.18 -4.45 0.01
N CYS A 143 -4.37 -5.10 0.85
CA CYS A 143 -4.87 -5.95 1.92
C CYS A 143 -5.69 -5.17 2.94
N GLY A 144 -5.30 -3.95 3.29
CA GLY A 144 -6.07 -3.09 4.20
C GLY A 144 -7.50 -2.84 3.70
N GLU A 145 -7.66 -2.50 2.42
CA GLU A 145 -8.99 -2.37 1.81
C GLU A 145 -9.79 -3.67 1.91
N ASN A 146 -9.15 -4.81 1.60
CA ASN A 146 -9.82 -6.12 1.59
C ASN A 146 -10.22 -6.55 3.01
N LYS A 147 -9.42 -6.23 4.02
CA LYS A 147 -9.73 -6.46 5.44
C LYS A 147 -10.99 -5.71 5.84
N LEU A 148 -11.07 -4.41 5.53
CA LEU A 148 -12.26 -3.60 5.83
C LEU A 148 -13.52 -4.13 5.13
N ILE A 149 -13.40 -4.52 3.85
CA ILE A 149 -14.52 -5.14 3.12
C ILE A 149 -14.92 -6.47 3.74
N SER A 150 -13.98 -7.28 4.21
CA SER A 150 -14.31 -8.54 4.90
C SER A 150 -15.09 -8.29 6.19
N ILE A 151 -14.75 -7.24 6.95
CA ILE A 151 -15.48 -6.84 8.17
C ILE A 151 -16.89 -6.38 7.81
N LEU A 152 -17.03 -5.55 6.77
CA LEU A 152 -18.31 -5.08 6.26
C LEU A 152 -19.20 -6.23 5.78
N LYS A 153 -18.65 -7.20 5.03
CA LYS A 153 -19.38 -8.39 4.55
C LYS A 153 -19.90 -9.26 5.70
N LYS A 154 -19.12 -9.40 6.79
CA LYS A 154 -19.58 -10.09 8.02
C LYS A 154 -20.78 -9.39 8.68
N GLN A 155 -20.99 -8.11 8.40
CA GLN A 155 -22.15 -7.32 8.83
C GLN A 155 -23.19 -7.15 7.71
N GLU A 156 -23.15 -8.03 6.71
CA GLU A 156 -24.07 -8.10 5.57
C GLU A 156 -24.09 -6.84 4.68
N PHE A 157 -23.01 -6.06 4.65
CA PHE A 157 -22.85 -5.02 3.63
C PHE A 157 -22.53 -5.68 2.30
N LYS A 158 -23.27 -5.30 1.26
CA LYS A 158 -23.04 -5.78 -0.11
C LYS A 158 -21.96 -4.95 -0.80
N GLU A 159 -21.03 -5.61 -1.47
CA GLU A 159 -20.10 -4.91 -2.35
C GLU A 159 -20.82 -4.60 -3.68
N VAL A 160 -20.86 -3.33 -4.08
CA VAL A 160 -21.55 -2.86 -5.29
C VAL A 160 -20.57 -2.21 -6.27
N PHE A 161 -20.93 -2.15 -7.55
CA PHE A 161 -20.00 -1.75 -8.62
C PHE A 161 -20.53 -0.63 -9.54
N ASP A 162 -21.75 -0.16 -9.31
CA ASP A 162 -22.33 1.01 -9.99
C ASP A 162 -23.24 1.86 -9.07
N TRP A 163 -23.59 3.05 -9.55
CA TRP A 163 -24.34 4.04 -8.80
C TRP A 163 -25.81 3.67 -8.61
N ASP A 164 -26.39 2.85 -9.48
CA ASP A 164 -27.79 2.45 -9.37
C ASP A 164 -27.94 1.45 -8.21
N ASP A 165 -27.06 0.44 -8.18
CA ASP A 165 -26.96 -0.50 -7.06
C ASP A 165 -26.63 0.20 -5.73
N PHE A 166 -25.69 1.16 -5.75
CA PHE A 166 -25.35 1.95 -4.57
C PHE A 166 -26.54 2.77 -4.05
N SER A 167 -27.36 3.31 -4.94
CA SER A 167 -28.53 4.11 -4.56
C SER A 167 -29.65 3.24 -3.99
N LYS A 168 -29.88 2.05 -4.57
CA LYS A 168 -30.96 1.13 -4.17
C LYS A 168 -30.64 0.26 -2.95
N THR A 169 -29.36 0.04 -2.67
CA THR A 169 -28.94 -0.82 -1.55
C THR A 169 -28.71 0.00 -0.29
N ASP A 170 -29.33 -0.38 0.83
CA ASP A 170 -29.18 0.34 2.10
C ASP A 170 -27.82 0.14 2.76
N TYR A 171 -27.30 -1.10 2.72
CA TYR A 171 -26.03 -1.45 3.36
C TYR A 171 -25.06 -1.95 2.29
N CYS A 172 -24.20 -1.05 1.83
CA CYS A 172 -23.24 -1.38 0.78
C CYS A 172 -21.89 -0.70 0.94
N VAL A 173 -20.90 -1.24 0.25
CA VAL A 173 -19.55 -0.70 0.15
C VAL A 173 -19.08 -0.70 -1.29
N VAL A 174 -18.32 0.32 -1.67
CA VAL A 174 -17.70 0.41 -2.98
C VAL A 174 -16.31 1.01 -2.89
N LYS A 175 -15.41 0.52 -3.74
CA LYS A 175 -14.06 1.07 -3.93
C LYS A 175 -14.11 2.20 -4.95
N PHE A 176 -13.25 3.19 -4.79
CA PHE A 176 -13.02 4.16 -5.85
C PHE A 176 -12.51 3.47 -7.12
N SER A 177 -13.04 3.88 -8.26
CA SER A 177 -12.82 3.22 -9.56
C SER A 177 -13.08 4.21 -10.69
N LYS A 178 -13.04 3.75 -11.96
CA LYS A 178 -13.44 4.60 -13.09
C LYS A 178 -14.90 5.08 -12.97
N LYS A 179 -15.80 4.20 -12.53
CA LYS A 179 -17.23 4.53 -12.31
C LYS A 179 -17.42 5.40 -11.06
N PHE A 180 -16.73 5.06 -9.98
CA PHE A 180 -16.66 5.84 -8.74
C PHE A 180 -15.41 6.72 -8.71
N SER A 181 -15.23 7.52 -9.77
CA SER A 181 -14.12 8.47 -9.84
C SER A 181 -14.37 9.62 -8.87
N LEU A 182 -13.31 10.31 -8.43
CA LEU A 182 -13.45 11.48 -7.54
C LEU A 182 -14.44 12.53 -8.08
N LYS A 183 -14.43 12.76 -9.40
CA LYS A 183 -15.39 13.66 -10.08
C LYS A 183 -16.83 13.18 -9.90
N ASN A 184 -17.08 11.90 -10.15
CA ASN A 184 -18.43 11.33 -10.05
C ASN A 184 -18.91 11.30 -8.60
N VAL A 185 -18.03 10.93 -7.67
CA VAL A 185 -18.34 10.90 -6.24
C VAL A 185 -18.68 12.29 -5.72
N ARG A 186 -17.90 13.32 -6.07
CA ARG A 186 -18.20 14.73 -5.74
C ARG A 186 -19.56 15.16 -6.30
N LYS A 187 -19.85 14.82 -7.56
CA LYS A 187 -21.11 15.17 -8.22
C LYS A 187 -22.32 14.46 -7.59
N ASN A 188 -22.27 13.13 -7.50
CA ASN A 188 -23.40 12.31 -7.08
C ASN A 188 -23.70 12.42 -5.58
N LEU A 189 -22.68 12.60 -4.75
CA LEU A 189 -22.87 12.81 -3.32
C LEU A 189 -23.05 14.29 -2.98
N GLY A 190 -22.63 15.23 -3.83
CA GLY A 190 -22.68 16.66 -3.52
C GLY A 190 -21.60 17.11 -2.52
N ILE A 191 -20.42 16.47 -2.56
CA ILE A 191 -19.30 16.72 -1.64
C ILE A 191 -18.10 17.35 -2.33
N LYS A 192 -17.15 17.88 -1.55
CA LYS A 192 -15.93 18.51 -2.06
C LYS A 192 -14.68 17.67 -1.87
N ILE A 193 -14.47 17.01 -0.73
CA ILE A 193 -13.21 16.32 -0.37
C ILE A 193 -12.02 17.27 -0.62
N LYS A 194 -11.89 18.28 0.25
CA LYS A 194 -10.86 19.33 0.14
C LYS A 194 -9.58 18.94 0.87
N THR A 195 -8.72 18.18 0.21
CA THR A 195 -7.40 17.83 0.72
C THR A 195 -6.31 18.74 0.16
N LYS A 196 -5.18 18.86 0.87
CA LYS A 196 -3.95 19.54 0.43
C LYS A 196 -3.40 18.91 -0.86
N LYS A 197 -3.42 17.58 -0.94
CA LYS A 197 -3.05 16.86 -2.16
C LYS A 197 -4.19 16.95 -3.17
N GLN A 198 -3.90 17.51 -4.34
CA GLN A 198 -4.88 17.62 -5.42
C GLN A 198 -5.33 16.22 -5.86
N ASN A 199 -6.63 16.07 -6.10
CA ASN A 199 -7.26 14.84 -6.59
C ASN A 199 -7.04 13.60 -5.71
N LYS A 200 -6.92 13.76 -4.38
CA LYS A 200 -6.87 12.63 -3.47
C LYS A 200 -8.11 11.74 -3.62
N ILE A 201 -7.85 10.46 -3.79
CA ILE A 201 -8.83 9.38 -3.84
C ILE A 201 -8.73 8.65 -2.50
N LEU A 202 -9.87 8.45 -1.84
CA LEU A 202 -9.97 7.68 -0.61
C LEU A 202 -10.15 6.19 -0.95
N ASP A 203 -10.12 5.32 0.05
CA ASP A 203 -10.12 3.88 -0.19
C ASP A 203 -11.54 3.33 -0.42
N LEU A 204 -12.50 3.68 0.45
CA LEU A 204 -13.86 3.12 0.40
C LEU A 204 -14.95 4.19 0.57
N ILE A 205 -16.11 3.91 -0.02
CA ILE A 205 -17.38 4.58 0.25
C ILE A 205 -18.31 3.53 0.86
N ILE A 206 -18.81 3.79 2.06
CA ILE A 206 -19.68 2.89 2.82
C ILE A 206 -21.03 3.59 2.99
N LYS A 207 -22.11 2.90 2.66
CA LYS A 207 -23.49 3.37 2.87
C LYS A 207 -24.17 2.48 3.89
N ALA A 208 -24.77 3.09 4.90
CA ALA A 208 -25.60 2.45 5.91
C ALA A 208 -26.91 3.26 6.02
N LYS A 209 -27.94 2.82 5.28
CA LYS A 209 -29.18 3.56 5.03
C LYS A 209 -28.87 4.95 4.48
N ASP A 210 -29.29 6.00 5.19
CA ASP A 210 -29.08 7.39 4.79
C ASP A 210 -27.69 7.92 5.15
N LYS A 211 -26.88 7.15 5.91
CA LYS A 211 -25.52 7.56 6.28
C LYS A 211 -24.52 7.11 5.23
N ILE A 212 -23.68 8.05 4.80
CA ILE A 212 -22.57 7.79 3.88
C ILE A 212 -21.26 8.15 4.58
N LEU A 213 -20.34 7.20 4.56
CA LEU A 213 -19.03 7.28 5.18
C LEU A 213 -17.95 7.13 4.11
N LEU A 214 -16.97 8.02 4.12
CA LEU A 214 -15.79 7.95 3.26
C LEU A 214 -14.58 7.53 4.10
N CYS A 215 -13.95 6.42 3.73
CA CYS A 215 -12.89 5.81 4.51
C CYS A 215 -11.54 5.96 3.81
N GLU A 216 -10.55 6.45 4.54
CA GLU A 216 -9.13 6.30 4.23
C GLU A 216 -8.54 5.32 5.24
N ALA A 217 -7.75 4.36 4.75
CA ALA A 217 -7.19 3.26 5.50
C ALA A 217 -5.67 3.23 5.31
N LYS A 218 -4.92 3.23 6.42
CA LYS A 218 -3.48 2.98 6.42
C LYS A 218 -3.15 1.77 7.28
N HIS A 219 -2.17 1.00 6.84
CA HIS A 219 -1.54 -0.04 7.64
C HIS A 219 -0.09 0.35 7.94
N LEU A 220 0.23 0.58 9.21
CA LEU A 220 1.54 1.04 9.64
C LEU A 220 2.09 0.15 10.76
N ASN A 221 3.29 -0.39 10.54
CA ASN A 221 3.99 -1.19 11.55
C ASN A 221 5.10 -0.42 12.26
N THR A 222 5.67 0.62 11.68
CA THR A 222 6.75 1.39 12.30
C THR A 222 6.46 2.88 12.22
N GLY A 223 7.31 3.71 12.83
CA GLY A 223 7.37 5.16 12.59
C GLY A 223 8.52 5.53 11.65
N GLY A 224 8.51 6.77 11.14
CA GLY A 224 9.51 7.31 10.21
C GLY A 224 8.90 8.30 9.22
N GLY A 225 9.73 9.03 8.46
CA GLY A 225 9.28 10.20 7.67
C GLY A 225 8.16 9.93 6.66
N ALA A 226 8.21 8.81 5.92
CA ALA A 226 7.14 8.42 5.00
C ALA A 226 5.83 8.03 5.72
N GLN A 227 5.94 7.48 6.93
CA GLN A 227 4.81 7.04 7.74
C GLN A 227 4.16 8.22 8.46
N ASP A 228 4.95 9.21 8.84
CA ASP A 228 4.45 10.48 9.38
C ASP A 228 3.52 11.20 8.41
N GLY A 229 3.88 11.22 7.13
CA GLY A 229 3.01 11.75 6.07
C GLY A 229 1.67 11.00 5.99
N SER A 230 1.65 9.69 6.24
CA SER A 230 0.43 8.89 6.26
C SER A 230 -0.46 9.21 7.46
N ILE A 231 0.11 9.47 8.64
CA ILE A 231 -0.66 9.90 9.81
C ILE A 231 -1.22 11.31 9.63
N SER A 232 -0.41 12.25 9.11
CA SER A 232 -0.88 13.59 8.79
C SER A 232 -2.03 13.57 7.78
N GLU A 233 -1.98 12.66 6.80
CA GLU A 233 -3.08 12.44 5.85
C GLU A 233 -4.36 11.96 6.57
N LEU A 234 -4.26 10.96 7.46
CA LEU A 234 -5.42 10.50 8.23
C LEU A 234 -6.01 11.61 9.13
N ILE A 235 -5.17 12.42 9.77
CA ILE A 235 -5.61 13.55 10.59
C ILE A 235 -6.29 14.62 9.73
N GLU A 236 -5.77 14.88 8.54
CA GLU A 236 -6.36 15.81 7.58
C GLU A 236 -7.76 15.35 7.15
N ILE A 237 -7.93 14.07 6.81
CA ILE A 237 -9.23 13.49 6.45
C ILE A 237 -10.21 13.61 7.62
N LEU A 238 -9.77 13.34 8.85
CA LEU A 238 -10.58 13.50 10.05
C LEU A 238 -11.08 14.95 10.25
N GLY A 239 -10.29 15.92 9.77
CA GLY A 239 -10.61 17.34 9.83
C GLY A 239 -11.66 17.82 8.82
N LEU A 240 -11.97 17.03 7.80
CA LEU A 240 -12.88 17.43 6.72
C LEU A 240 -14.34 17.55 7.18
N ARG A 241 -15.10 18.44 6.53
CA ARG A 241 -16.54 18.61 6.75
C ARG A 241 -17.25 18.77 5.42
N GLU A 242 -18.39 18.11 5.27
CA GLU A 242 -19.30 18.27 4.15
C GLU A 242 -20.66 18.79 4.62
N LYS A 243 -21.39 19.46 3.73
CA LYS A 243 -22.68 20.10 4.08
C LYS A 243 -23.86 19.13 4.16
N ASN A 244 -23.69 17.92 3.64
CA ASN A 244 -24.73 16.95 3.33
C ASN A 244 -24.72 15.72 4.27
N GLY A 245 -24.11 15.83 5.46
CA GLY A 245 -24.06 14.74 6.44
C GLY A 245 -23.10 13.59 6.09
N VAL A 246 -22.36 13.67 4.99
CA VAL A 246 -21.29 12.71 4.67
C VAL A 246 -20.19 12.82 5.72
N SER A 247 -19.79 11.67 6.22
CA SER A 247 -18.88 11.50 7.35
C SER A 247 -17.57 10.87 6.89
N TYR A 248 -16.48 11.10 7.62
CA TYR A 248 -15.17 10.54 7.28
C TYR A 248 -14.70 9.52 8.32
N ILE A 249 -14.05 8.46 7.84
CA ILE A 249 -13.37 7.46 8.65
C ILE A 249 -11.88 7.54 8.35
N SER A 250 -11.10 7.81 9.37
CA SER A 250 -9.65 7.66 9.37
C SER A 250 -9.31 6.35 10.07
N PHE A 251 -9.00 5.32 9.27
CA PHE A 251 -8.69 3.98 9.74
C PHE A 251 -7.18 3.76 9.81
N LEU A 252 -6.69 3.39 11.00
CA LEU A 252 -5.29 3.05 11.22
C LEU A 252 -5.14 1.64 11.78
N ASP A 253 -4.55 0.78 10.95
CA ASP A 253 -4.20 -0.61 11.24
C ASP A 253 -2.69 -0.77 11.53
N GLY A 254 -2.34 -1.92 12.09
CA GLY A 254 -0.99 -2.32 12.39
C GLY A 254 -0.48 -1.83 13.75
N LYS A 255 0.68 -2.36 14.16
CA LYS A 255 1.22 -2.13 15.51
C LYS A 255 1.51 -0.67 15.82
N TYR A 256 1.63 0.20 14.81
CA TYR A 256 1.81 1.64 15.03
C TYR A 256 0.55 2.30 15.60
N SER A 257 -0.65 1.75 15.34
CA SER A 257 -1.89 2.19 15.98
C SER A 257 -1.80 2.11 17.50
N ASN A 258 -1.20 1.03 18.02
CA ASN A 258 -0.99 0.81 19.46
C ASN A 258 -0.06 1.86 20.06
N ILE A 259 0.98 2.27 19.31
CA ILE A 259 1.91 3.32 19.73
C ILE A 259 1.20 4.68 19.73
N LEU A 260 0.49 5.00 18.64
CA LEU A 260 -0.17 6.30 18.48
C LEU A 260 -1.30 6.50 19.48
N LEU A 261 -2.08 5.45 19.80
CA LEU A 261 -3.22 5.54 20.71
C LEU A 261 -2.87 5.18 22.17
N GLY A 262 -1.83 4.39 22.40
CA GLY A 262 -1.42 3.96 23.74
C GLY A 262 -0.90 5.09 24.63
N GLU A 263 -0.68 4.82 25.90
CA GLU A 263 -0.27 5.85 26.86
C GLU A 263 1.26 6.07 26.85
N ASN A 264 2.02 5.04 26.48
CA ASN A 264 3.48 4.97 26.65
C ASN A 264 4.29 5.48 25.44
N GLY A 265 3.72 6.37 24.63
CA GLY A 265 4.40 6.96 23.47
C GLY A 265 5.17 8.23 23.85
N HIS A 266 6.49 8.14 24.02
CA HIS A 266 7.35 9.27 24.34
C HIS A 266 7.82 9.99 23.06
N GLY A 267 7.39 11.23 22.88
CA GLY A 267 7.86 12.13 21.83
C GLY A 267 6.87 13.26 21.54
N ASP A 268 7.39 14.47 21.35
CA ASP A 268 6.57 15.68 21.10
C ASP A 268 5.64 15.52 19.90
N LYS A 269 6.09 14.79 18.88
CA LYS A 269 5.34 14.53 17.66
C LYS A 269 4.09 13.68 17.88
N ILE A 270 4.21 12.56 18.58
CA ILE A 270 3.07 11.68 18.88
C ILE A 270 2.07 12.45 19.77
N THR A 271 2.57 13.22 20.73
CA THR A 271 1.74 14.10 21.57
C THR A 271 0.98 15.13 20.73
N ALA A 272 1.62 15.77 19.76
CA ALA A 272 0.98 16.70 18.85
C ALA A 272 -0.10 16.01 18.00
N GLN A 273 0.21 14.86 17.40
CA GLN A 273 -0.75 14.08 16.62
C GLN A 273 -1.99 13.67 17.45
N ARG A 274 -1.80 13.19 18.68
CA ARG A 274 -2.91 12.86 19.60
C ARG A 274 -3.78 14.09 19.90
N LYS A 275 -3.16 15.24 20.15
CA LYS A 275 -3.88 16.50 20.39
C LYS A 275 -4.70 16.91 19.17
N GLU A 276 -4.15 16.79 17.97
CA GLU A 276 -4.87 17.08 16.72
C GLU A 276 -6.02 16.11 16.47
N ILE A 277 -5.81 14.81 16.67
CA ILE A 277 -6.87 13.79 16.54
C ILE A 277 -8.03 14.13 17.49
N LYS A 278 -7.74 14.36 18.79
CA LYS A 278 -8.77 14.74 19.76
C LYS A 278 -9.48 16.03 19.39
N LYS A 279 -8.74 17.06 18.97
CA LYS A 279 -9.30 18.33 18.50
C LYS A 279 -10.28 18.12 17.34
N TYR A 280 -9.92 17.34 16.33
CA TYR A 280 -10.78 17.09 15.18
C TYR A 280 -11.97 16.18 15.52
N LEU A 281 -11.81 15.18 16.39
CA LEU A 281 -12.94 14.37 16.86
C LEU A 281 -13.98 15.23 17.61
N THR A 282 -13.52 16.09 18.53
CA THR A 282 -14.42 17.01 19.26
C THR A 282 -15.11 17.98 18.32
N ASN A 283 -14.39 18.53 17.34
CA ASN A 283 -14.95 19.49 16.41
C ASN A 283 -15.86 18.83 15.37
N ASN A 284 -15.62 17.57 15.01
CA ASN A 284 -16.30 16.85 13.93
C ASN A 284 -16.95 15.58 14.49
N PRO A 285 -18.07 15.67 15.23
CA PRO A 285 -18.64 14.54 15.98
C PRO A 285 -19.10 13.36 15.10
N ASN A 286 -19.25 13.59 13.79
CA ASN A 286 -19.64 12.58 12.82
C ASN A 286 -18.45 11.95 12.08
N ASN A 287 -17.21 12.39 12.32
CA ASN A 287 -16.02 11.76 11.76
C ASN A 287 -15.37 10.85 12.78
N TYR A 288 -14.75 9.77 12.32
CA TYR A 288 -14.28 8.69 13.18
C TYR A 288 -12.79 8.45 12.98
N TRP A 289 -12.06 8.27 14.08
CA TRP A 289 -10.73 7.69 14.09
C TRP A 289 -10.83 6.31 14.72
N VAL A 290 -10.53 5.26 13.96
CA VAL A 290 -10.72 3.88 14.42
C VAL A 290 -9.61 2.94 13.99
N ASN A 291 -9.37 1.91 14.80
CA ASN A 291 -8.62 0.72 14.41
C ASN A 291 -9.60 -0.42 14.06
N THR A 292 -9.12 -1.65 13.89
CA THR A 292 -9.91 -2.83 13.52
C THR A 292 -11.10 -3.06 14.44
N VAL A 293 -10.89 -2.99 15.76
CA VAL A 293 -11.94 -3.26 16.74
C VAL A 293 -12.94 -2.11 16.77
N GLY A 294 -12.46 -0.86 16.78
CA GLY A 294 -13.33 0.32 16.74
C GLY A 294 -14.16 0.38 15.45
N PHE A 295 -13.56 0.05 14.31
CA PHE A 295 -14.26 -0.03 13.02
C PHE A 295 -15.31 -1.13 13.04
N THR A 296 -14.97 -2.33 13.49
CA THR A 296 -15.92 -3.45 13.61
C THR A 296 -17.12 -3.05 14.47
N ARG A 297 -16.89 -2.39 15.60
CA ARG A 297 -17.97 -1.93 16.48
C ARG A 297 -18.81 -0.82 15.85
N LEU A 298 -18.17 0.16 15.20
CA LEU A 298 -18.86 1.22 14.47
C LEU A 298 -19.79 0.65 13.40
N ILE A 299 -19.31 -0.28 12.58
CA ILE A 299 -20.11 -0.91 11.53
C ILE A 299 -21.27 -1.72 12.14
N ALA A 300 -21.04 -2.47 13.22
CA ALA A 300 -22.09 -3.21 13.89
C ALA A 300 -23.20 -2.31 14.46
N ASP A 301 -22.86 -1.14 15.02
CA ASP A 301 -23.84 -0.18 15.53
C ASP A 301 -24.55 0.62 14.43
N LEU A 302 -23.97 0.70 13.22
CA LEU A 302 -24.61 1.30 12.05
C LEU A 302 -25.60 0.36 11.37
N LYS A 303 -25.49 -0.95 11.61
CA LYS A 303 -26.39 -1.98 11.09
C LYS A 303 -27.72 -1.95 11.85
#